data_AF-A0A8H3ICK6-F1
#
_entry.id   AF-A0A8H3ICK6-F1
#
_cell.length_a   1.000
_cell.length_b   1.000
_cell.length_c   1.000
_cell.angle_alpha   90.00
_cell.angle_beta   90.00
_cell.angle_gamma   90.00
#
_symmetry.space_group_name_H-M   'P 1'
#
loop_
_entity.id
_entity.type
_entity.pdbx_description
1 polymer ?
#
loop_
_entity_poly.entity_id
_entity_poly.type
_entity_poly.pdbx_seq_one_letter_code
_entity_poly.pdbx_strand_id
1 'polypeptide(L)'
;MNPLIMYIENFIPKRERSYMVALADEYYERSRVTSEDNMSATSDHRTSQSAFIYFDPVANCIRKRAADFQGGVPMDHMEELQAVKYHVGKQFKNHYDWGPTDSNPRISTFFVYAACDQSMEESTNSTQGANAQANRNLRLTTCEGGATNFPDYEVEIPTSWCDVVDCRDEDQLGGVSFRAIPGNAVFWSNVYPNGSYHMGTMHAGVPIKSGTKVGLNIWTRRNPFDAETDAPWSKDQDAKLAKESEAEMPTDSEAASIQGSDREPTDESSNK
;
A
#
# COMPACT_ATOMS: atom_id res chain seq x y z
N MET A 1 12.38 13.63 -16.77
CA MET A 1 13.37 12.66 -16.23
C MET A 1 12.59 11.66 -15.41
N ASN A 2 13.00 10.39 -15.43
CA ASN A 2 12.39 9.36 -14.60
C ASN A 2 12.85 9.55 -13.13
N PRO A 3 12.02 9.20 -12.14
CA PRO A 3 12.42 9.28 -10.74
C PRO A 3 13.55 8.31 -10.44
N LEU A 4 14.31 8.60 -9.38
CA LEU A 4 15.17 7.60 -8.78
C LEU A 4 14.29 6.58 -8.05
N ILE A 5 14.27 5.35 -8.55
CA ILE A 5 13.67 4.18 -7.90
C ILE A 5 14.76 3.12 -7.76
N MET A 6 14.89 2.54 -6.57
CA MET A 6 15.89 1.52 -6.26
C MET A 6 15.24 0.32 -5.58
N TYR A 7 15.62 -0.88 -6.02
CA TYR A 7 15.30 -2.12 -5.34
C TYR A 7 16.44 -2.50 -4.40
N ILE A 8 16.12 -2.84 -3.16
CA ILE A 8 17.10 -3.11 -2.11
C ILE A 8 16.84 -4.52 -1.55
N GLU A 9 17.75 -5.43 -1.84
CA GLU A 9 17.70 -6.78 -1.31
C GLU A 9 18.13 -6.83 0.16
N ASN A 10 17.47 -7.69 0.94
CA ASN A 10 17.82 -7.97 2.33
C ASN A 10 17.90 -6.71 3.23
N PHE A 11 17.04 -5.72 2.97
CA PHE A 11 16.98 -4.48 3.74
C PHE A 11 16.67 -4.72 5.24
N ILE A 12 15.79 -5.69 5.53
CA ILE A 12 15.54 -6.18 6.89
C ILE A 12 15.72 -7.71 6.99
N PRO A 13 16.48 -8.22 7.97
CA PRO A 13 16.65 -9.66 8.18
C PRO A 13 15.39 -10.32 8.74
N LYS A 14 15.32 -11.65 8.64
CA LYS A 14 14.18 -12.48 9.10
C LYS A 14 13.76 -12.17 10.55
N ARG A 15 14.71 -11.97 11.46
CA ARG A 15 14.41 -11.67 12.87
C ARG A 15 13.64 -10.35 13.04
N GLU A 16 14.00 -9.32 12.29
CA GLU A 16 13.39 -7.99 12.39
C GLU A 16 11.99 -8.04 11.76
N ARG A 17 11.86 -8.63 10.56
CA ARG A 17 10.54 -8.72 9.91
C ARG A 17 9.53 -9.56 10.70
N SER A 18 9.94 -10.71 11.25
CA SER A 18 9.05 -11.54 12.07
C SER A 18 8.60 -10.81 13.34
N TYR A 19 9.50 -10.07 13.97
CA TYR A 19 9.17 -9.23 15.12
C TYR A 19 8.18 -8.12 14.75
N MET A 20 8.46 -7.39 13.66
CA MET A 20 7.60 -6.29 13.21
C MET A 20 6.19 -6.75 12.82
N VAL A 21 6.06 -7.93 12.21
CA VAL A 21 4.75 -8.50 11.86
C VAL A 21 3.94 -8.81 13.12
N ALA A 22 4.55 -9.49 14.10
CA ALA A 22 3.89 -9.81 15.36
C ALA A 22 3.51 -8.54 16.15
N LEU A 23 4.41 -7.56 16.21
CA LEU A 23 4.14 -6.27 16.85
C LEU A 23 2.99 -5.54 16.16
N ALA A 24 2.99 -5.47 14.83
CA ALA A 24 1.94 -4.79 14.08
C ALA A 24 0.56 -5.42 14.29
N ASP A 25 0.46 -6.75 14.43
CA ASP A 25 -0.79 -7.44 14.72
C ASP A 25 -1.44 -6.96 16.03
N GLU A 26 -0.66 -6.72 17.08
CA GLU A 26 -1.19 -6.14 18.34
C GLU A 26 -1.72 -4.71 18.18
N TYR A 27 -1.15 -3.93 17.25
CA TYR A 27 -1.58 -2.55 17.01
C TYR A 27 -2.81 -2.49 16.10
N TYR A 28 -2.91 -3.40 15.12
CA TYR A 28 -4.10 -3.49 14.25
C TYR A 28 -5.37 -3.81 15.06
N GLU A 29 -5.27 -4.67 16.08
CA GLU A 29 -6.41 -5.00 16.94
C GLU A 29 -6.91 -3.79 17.74
N ARG A 30 -6.00 -2.95 18.26
CA ARG A 30 -6.39 -1.72 18.99
C ARG A 30 -7.08 -0.72 18.07
N SER A 31 -6.58 -0.55 16.85
CA SER A 31 -7.22 0.34 15.86
C SER A 31 -8.60 -0.14 15.44
N ARG A 32 -8.90 -1.45 15.53
CA ARG A 32 -10.23 -2.01 15.24
C ARG A 32 -11.25 -1.61 16.31
N VAL A 33 -10.87 -1.63 17.59
CA VAL A 33 -11.77 -1.28 18.71
C VAL A 33 -12.17 0.20 18.68
N THR A 34 -11.29 1.10 18.26
CA THR A 34 -11.62 2.54 18.12
C THR A 34 -12.50 2.85 16.90
N SER A 35 -12.63 1.92 15.95
CA SER A 35 -13.46 2.10 14.75
C SER A 35 -14.90 1.63 14.94
N GLU A 36 -15.24 0.97 16.05
CA GLU A 36 -16.58 0.42 16.29
C GLU A 36 -17.59 1.44 16.88
N ASP A 37 -17.13 2.63 17.31
CA ASP A 37 -17.99 3.67 17.91
C ASP A 37 -18.63 4.65 16.91
N ASN A 38 -18.52 4.42 15.59
CA ASN A 38 -19.29 5.18 14.59
C ASN A 38 -19.75 4.27 13.45
N MET A 39 -20.98 3.74 13.57
CA MET A 39 -21.68 3.08 12.47
C MET A 39 -21.88 4.04 11.30
N SER A 40 -21.21 3.80 10.17
CA SER A 40 -21.82 3.68 8.83
C SER A 40 -20.75 3.64 7.74
N ALA A 41 -20.90 2.70 6.80
CA ALA A 41 -20.18 2.57 5.54
C ALA A 41 -18.66 2.39 5.62
N THR A 42 -18.25 1.13 5.58
CA THR A 42 -16.97 0.72 5.00
C THR A 42 -16.81 1.37 3.63
N SER A 43 -16.09 2.49 3.54
CA SER A 43 -15.69 3.01 2.24
C SER A 43 -14.67 2.04 1.65
N ASP A 44 -14.92 1.59 0.42
CA ASP A 44 -14.04 0.71 -0.37
C ASP A 44 -12.67 1.33 -0.71
N HIS A 45 -12.23 2.34 0.06
CA HIS A 45 -11.08 3.17 -0.20
C HIS A 45 -9.84 2.82 0.64
N ARG A 46 -9.97 2.15 1.78
CA ARG A 46 -8.83 1.51 2.48
C ARG A 46 -9.29 0.27 3.22
N THR A 47 -9.13 -0.87 2.56
CA THR A 47 -9.47 -2.19 3.11
C THR A 47 -8.28 -2.91 3.77
N SER A 48 -7.16 -2.19 3.92
CA SER A 48 -5.95 -2.61 4.62
C SER A 48 -5.98 -2.19 6.09
N GLN A 49 -5.48 -3.03 6.99
CA GLN A 49 -5.22 -2.62 8.37
C GLN A 49 -3.91 -1.82 8.41
N SER A 50 -3.88 -0.67 9.07
CA SER A 50 -2.68 0.16 9.21
C SER A 50 -2.43 0.52 10.67
N ALA A 51 -1.15 0.55 11.05
CA ALA A 51 -0.72 0.89 12.41
C ALA A 51 0.58 1.71 12.37
N PHE A 52 0.67 2.74 13.22
CA PHE A 52 1.92 3.48 13.45
C PHE A 52 2.62 2.96 14.70
N ILE A 53 3.94 2.77 14.59
CA ILE A 53 4.79 2.20 15.64
C ILE A 53 5.72 3.30 16.15
N TYR A 54 5.35 3.91 17.28
CA TYR A 54 5.98 5.12 17.83
C TYR A 54 7.22 4.85 18.71
N PHE A 55 7.16 3.81 19.54
CA PHE A 55 8.17 3.59 20.58
C PHE A 55 8.63 2.14 20.60
N ASP A 56 9.40 1.75 19.58
CA ASP A 56 9.99 0.42 19.51
C ASP A 56 11.47 0.47 19.08
N PRO A 57 12.40 -0.17 19.82
CA PRO A 57 13.82 -0.17 19.49
C PRO A 57 14.13 -0.79 18.12
N VAL A 58 13.41 -1.82 17.69
CA VAL A 58 13.62 -2.49 16.39
C VAL A 58 13.11 -1.60 15.27
N ALA A 59 11.94 -0.98 15.42
CA ALA A 59 11.42 0.01 14.47
C ALA A 59 12.41 1.18 14.30
N ASN A 60 12.98 1.69 15.39
CA ASN A 60 14.00 2.75 15.34
C ASN A 60 15.29 2.29 14.67
N CYS A 61 15.73 1.03 14.88
CA CYS A 61 16.86 0.48 14.14
C CYS A 61 16.59 0.44 12.63
N ILE A 62 15.39 0.08 12.21
CA ILE A 62 14.98 0.03 10.80
C ILE A 62 14.93 1.45 10.21
N ARG A 63 14.32 2.42 10.91
CA ARG A 63 14.31 3.84 10.51
C ARG A 63 15.72 4.40 10.38
N LYS A 64 16.61 4.12 11.34
CA LYS A 64 18.01 4.53 11.30
C LYS A 64 18.76 3.95 10.10
N ARG A 65 18.49 2.69 9.75
CA ARG A 65 19.05 2.07 8.54
C ARG A 65 18.60 2.77 7.26
N ALA A 66 17.33 3.13 7.15
CA ALA A 66 16.82 3.93 6.03
C ALA A 66 17.45 5.33 5.98
N ALA A 67 17.63 5.98 7.13
CA ALA A 67 18.30 7.26 7.23
C ALA A 67 19.77 7.20 6.79
N ASP A 68 20.51 6.17 7.23
CA ASP A 68 21.90 5.94 6.84
C ASP A 68 22.04 5.62 5.35
N PHE A 69 21.14 4.83 4.78
CA PHE A 69 21.11 4.54 3.34
C PHE A 69 21.00 5.80 2.49
N GLN A 70 20.26 6.81 2.97
CA GLN A 70 20.08 8.10 2.31
C GLN A 70 21.25 9.08 2.53
N GLY A 71 22.37 8.63 3.08
CA GLY A 71 23.53 9.46 3.37
C GLY A 71 23.53 10.09 4.77
N GLY A 72 22.79 9.52 5.72
CA GLY A 72 22.77 9.98 7.11
C GLY A 72 21.78 11.10 7.37
N VAL A 73 20.55 10.97 6.86
CA VAL A 73 19.46 11.91 7.15
C VAL A 73 19.23 11.99 8.67
N PRO A 74 19.03 13.19 9.24
CA PRO A 74 18.68 13.32 10.66
C PRO A 74 17.42 12.53 11.03
N MET A 75 17.45 11.83 12.17
CA MET A 75 16.33 10.96 12.58
C MET A 75 15.04 11.73 12.88
N ASP A 76 15.15 13.00 13.25
CA ASP A 76 14.00 13.89 13.44
C ASP A 76 13.30 14.24 12.13
N HIS A 77 13.86 13.97 10.95
CA HIS A 77 13.14 14.05 9.67
C HIS A 77 12.38 12.76 9.31
N MET A 78 12.62 11.66 10.04
CA MET A 78 12.01 10.37 9.73
C MET A 78 10.66 10.27 10.41
N GLU A 79 9.58 10.00 9.66
CA GLU A 79 8.29 9.69 10.26
C GLU A 79 8.36 8.42 11.12
N GLU A 80 7.34 8.25 11.96
CA GLU A 80 7.12 6.97 12.64
C GLU A 80 6.82 5.87 11.63
N LEU A 81 7.30 4.67 11.94
CA LEU A 81 7.18 3.52 11.05
C LEU A 81 5.71 3.12 10.93
N GLN A 82 5.18 3.06 9.71
CA GLN A 82 3.84 2.57 9.47
C GLN A 82 3.87 1.12 9.00
N ALA A 83 3.17 0.23 9.68
CA ALA A 83 2.87 -1.11 9.19
C ALA A 83 1.49 -1.12 8.50
N VAL A 84 1.42 -1.82 7.36
CA VAL A 84 0.19 -2.00 6.58
C VAL A 84 -0.02 -3.46 6.20
N LYS A 85 -1.22 -3.99 6.43
CA LYS A 85 -1.61 -5.38 6.14
C LYS A 85 -2.70 -5.45 5.07
N TYR A 86 -2.48 -6.27 4.05
CA TYR A 86 -3.40 -6.50 2.94
C TYR A 86 -3.81 -7.96 2.88
N HIS A 87 -5.12 -8.20 2.87
CA HIS A 87 -5.72 -9.52 2.62
C HIS A 87 -6.03 -9.71 1.14
N VAL A 88 -6.45 -10.93 0.76
CA VAL A 88 -6.91 -11.27 -0.59
C VAL A 88 -7.94 -10.26 -1.10
N GLY A 89 -7.77 -9.83 -2.36
CA GLY A 89 -8.58 -8.83 -3.04
C GLY A 89 -8.32 -7.38 -2.63
N LYS A 90 -7.56 -7.14 -1.55
CA LYS A 90 -7.25 -5.78 -1.09
C LYS A 90 -6.07 -5.21 -1.86
N GLN A 91 -6.13 -3.90 -2.11
CA GLN A 91 -5.14 -3.15 -2.88
C GLN A 91 -4.97 -1.75 -2.30
N PHE A 92 -3.99 -1.02 -2.83
CA PHE A 92 -3.87 0.42 -2.64
C PHE A 92 -3.88 1.09 -4.00
N LYS A 93 -4.89 1.93 -4.27
CA LYS A 93 -5.08 2.60 -5.56
C LYS A 93 -3.90 3.53 -5.88
N ASN A 94 -3.75 3.89 -7.15
CA ASN A 94 -2.73 4.84 -7.60
C ASN A 94 -2.76 6.13 -6.76
N HIS A 95 -1.60 6.50 -6.23
CA HIS A 95 -1.44 7.67 -5.37
C HIS A 95 -0.01 8.18 -5.38
N TYR A 96 0.17 9.32 -4.73
CA TYR A 96 1.46 9.89 -4.37
C TYR A 96 1.62 9.87 -2.86
N ASP A 97 2.86 9.74 -2.40
CA ASP A 97 3.18 9.91 -0.97
C ASP A 97 3.29 11.39 -0.58
N TRP A 98 3.28 12.30 -1.53
CA TRP A 98 3.36 13.74 -1.30
C TRP A 98 2.03 14.41 -1.68
N GLY A 99 1.72 15.52 -1.01
CA GLY A 99 0.57 16.36 -1.32
C GLY A 99 0.99 17.74 -1.84
N PRO A 100 0.26 18.34 -2.80
CA PRO A 100 0.62 19.65 -3.35
C PRO A 100 0.59 20.78 -2.31
N THR A 101 -0.16 20.60 -1.22
CA THR A 101 -0.34 21.57 -0.14
C THR A 101 0.45 21.23 1.13
N ASP A 102 1.28 20.19 1.11
CA ASP A 102 2.06 19.77 2.27
C ASP A 102 3.22 20.75 2.50
N SER A 103 3.19 21.47 3.62
CA SER A 103 4.24 22.42 4.02
C SER A 103 5.55 21.73 4.41
N ASN A 104 5.49 20.47 4.82
CA ASN A 104 6.64 19.65 5.14
C ASN A 104 6.56 18.33 4.35
N PRO A 105 6.81 18.34 3.03
CA PRO A 105 6.51 17.18 2.22
C PRO A 105 7.45 16.00 2.49
N ARG A 106 6.92 14.80 2.25
CA ARG A 106 7.70 13.58 2.14
C ARG A 106 8.59 13.65 0.90
N ILE A 107 9.91 13.68 1.10
CA ILE A 107 10.90 13.80 0.04
C ILE A 107 11.35 12.44 -0.51
N SER A 108 11.15 11.37 0.26
CA SER A 108 11.45 10.00 -0.15
C SER A 108 10.61 8.98 0.61
N THR A 109 10.57 7.77 0.07
CA THR A 109 9.86 6.64 0.67
C THR A 109 10.69 5.36 0.54
N PHE A 110 10.64 4.52 1.58
CA PHE A 110 10.88 3.09 1.46
C PHE A 110 9.56 2.34 1.69
N PHE A 111 9.28 1.39 0.82
CA PHE A 111 8.29 0.35 1.06
C PHE A 111 9.01 -0.98 1.30
N VAL A 112 9.00 -1.46 2.54
CA VAL A 112 9.66 -2.71 2.92
C VAL A 112 8.65 -3.85 2.97
N TYR A 113 8.93 -4.96 2.31
CA TYR A 113 8.08 -6.16 2.39
C TYR A 113 8.44 -6.96 3.64
N ALA A 114 7.66 -6.86 4.72
CA ALA A 114 7.93 -7.60 5.96
C ALA A 114 7.46 -9.05 5.87
N ALA A 115 6.27 -9.27 5.30
CA ALA A 115 5.71 -10.58 5.05
C ALA A 115 4.91 -10.61 3.75
N CYS A 116 4.86 -11.79 3.16
CA CYS A 116 4.03 -12.12 2.01
C CYS A 116 3.79 -13.62 2.17
N ASP A 117 2.85 -13.97 3.04
CA ASP A 117 2.64 -15.33 3.49
C ASP A 117 1.34 -15.89 2.91
N GLN A 118 1.33 -17.12 2.40
CA GLN A 118 0.08 -17.84 2.14
C GLN A 118 -0.55 -18.19 3.50
N SER A 119 -1.84 -17.87 3.69
CA SER A 119 -2.57 -18.32 4.87
C SER A 119 -2.49 -19.85 4.91
N MET A 120 -1.89 -20.39 5.95
CA MET A 120 -1.96 -21.82 6.25
C MET A 120 -3.44 -22.14 6.46
N GLU A 121 -4.13 -22.66 5.44
CA GLU A 121 -5.24 -23.55 5.74
C GLU A 121 -4.60 -24.76 6.43
N GLU A 122 -4.91 -24.98 7.70
CA GLU A 122 -4.57 -26.22 8.38
C GLU A 122 -5.14 -27.37 7.55
N SER A 123 -4.29 -28.02 6.76
CA SER A 123 -4.63 -29.26 6.09
C SER A 123 -4.75 -30.34 7.17
N THR A 124 -5.93 -30.42 7.80
CA THR A 124 -6.34 -31.53 8.64
C THR A 124 -6.69 -32.73 7.76
N ASN A 125 -5.72 -33.25 7.02
CA ASN A 125 -5.82 -34.58 6.44
C ASN A 125 -4.69 -35.46 6.97
N SER A 126 -4.97 -36.05 8.13
CA SER A 126 -4.46 -37.35 8.53
C SER A 126 -4.63 -38.34 7.36
N THR A 127 -3.55 -38.78 6.71
CA THR A 127 -3.04 -40.17 6.70
C THR A 127 -2.00 -40.39 5.60
N GLN A 128 -1.01 -41.24 5.95
CA GLN A 128 -0.19 -42.10 5.09
C GLN A 128 1.03 -41.51 4.34
N GLY A 129 2.18 -42.14 4.60
CA GLY A 129 3.22 -42.36 3.59
C GLY A 129 4.61 -41.85 3.93
N ALA A 130 5.38 -42.62 4.71
CA ALA A 130 6.82 -42.46 4.80
C ALA A 130 7.48 -42.78 3.43
N ASN A 131 7.71 -41.75 2.60
CA ASN A 131 8.76 -41.65 1.56
C ASN A 131 8.52 -40.45 0.63
N ALA A 132 8.44 -39.24 1.20
CA ALA A 132 8.50 -37.98 0.44
C ALA A 132 9.68 -37.12 0.96
N GLN A 133 10.88 -37.69 0.89
CA GLN A 133 12.15 -37.01 1.15
C GLN A 133 12.90 -36.83 -0.18
N ALA A 134 12.34 -36.04 -1.08
CA ALA A 134 13.08 -35.47 -2.19
C ALA A 134 12.37 -34.18 -2.65
N ASN A 135 13.09 -33.06 -2.55
CA ASN A 135 12.76 -31.76 -3.13
C ASN A 135 11.72 -30.87 -2.41
N ARG A 136 11.70 -30.85 -1.07
CA ARG A 136 11.11 -29.73 -0.30
C ARG A 136 12.12 -28.59 -0.13
N ASN A 137 12.62 -28.06 -1.24
CA ASN A 137 13.35 -26.79 -1.25
C ASN A 137 12.35 -25.65 -1.04
N LEU A 138 11.98 -25.44 0.23
CA LEU A 138 11.82 -24.16 0.92
C LEU A 138 11.42 -22.90 0.10
N ARG A 139 10.50 -23.00 -0.87
CA ARG A 139 9.61 -21.92 -1.27
C ARG A 139 8.57 -21.74 -0.15
N LEU A 140 9.01 -21.23 0.99
CA LEU A 140 8.15 -20.92 2.13
C LEU A 140 7.14 -19.86 1.69
N THR A 141 5.95 -20.32 1.32
CA THR A 141 4.66 -19.63 1.41
C THR A 141 4.65 -18.19 0.91
N THR A 142 5.16 -17.86 -0.28
CA THR A 142 5.00 -16.49 -0.80
C THR A 142 3.55 -16.24 -1.24
N CYS A 143 2.93 -15.16 -0.75
CA CYS A 143 1.65 -14.66 -1.25
C CYS A 143 1.73 -14.36 -2.77
N GLU A 144 0.60 -14.37 -3.48
CA GLU A 144 0.53 -14.00 -4.90
C GLU A 144 -0.09 -12.61 -5.06
N GLY A 145 0.35 -11.86 -6.07
CA GLY A 145 0.00 -10.45 -6.25
C GLY A 145 0.76 -9.56 -5.27
N GLY A 146 0.17 -8.43 -4.87
CA GLY A 146 0.76 -7.57 -3.85
C GLY A 146 2.00 -6.80 -4.28
N ALA A 147 2.34 -6.78 -5.56
CA ALA A 147 3.46 -6.00 -6.09
C ALA A 147 3.29 -4.49 -5.77
N THR A 148 4.40 -3.76 -5.76
CA THR A 148 4.37 -2.29 -5.78
C THR A 148 4.57 -1.86 -7.23
N ASN A 149 3.53 -1.30 -7.84
CA ASN A 149 3.52 -0.88 -9.24
C ASN A 149 3.75 0.63 -9.36
N PHE A 150 4.58 1.02 -10.33
CA PHE A 150 4.78 2.40 -10.79
C PHE A 150 4.34 2.47 -12.26
N PRO A 151 3.06 2.80 -12.54
CA PRO A 151 2.48 2.64 -13.88
C PRO A 151 3.10 3.58 -14.92
N ASP A 152 3.56 4.76 -14.49
CA ASP A 152 4.15 5.77 -15.39
C ASP A 152 5.68 5.63 -15.52
N TYR A 153 6.28 4.61 -14.91
CA TYR A 153 7.72 4.39 -14.96
C TYR A 153 8.10 3.54 -16.18
N GLU A 154 8.22 4.19 -17.33
CA GLU A 154 8.57 3.54 -18.59
C GLU A 154 10.10 3.38 -18.74
N VAL A 155 10.59 2.15 -18.59
CA VAL A 155 11.98 1.76 -18.86
C VAL A 155 12.04 0.36 -19.45
N GLU A 156 13.07 0.09 -20.27
CA GLU A 156 13.38 -1.28 -20.69
C GLU A 156 14.01 -2.04 -19.51
N ILE A 157 13.34 -3.09 -19.05
CA ILE A 157 13.82 -3.94 -17.96
C ILE A 157 14.60 -5.14 -18.53
N PRO A 158 15.90 -5.27 -18.23
CA PRO A 158 16.66 -6.45 -18.62
C PRO A 158 16.08 -7.72 -17.97
N THR A 159 16.15 -8.85 -18.67
CA THR A 159 15.59 -10.13 -18.18
C THR A 159 16.19 -10.61 -16.87
N SER A 160 17.41 -10.14 -16.52
CA SER A 160 18.05 -10.40 -15.24
C SER A 160 17.28 -9.85 -14.02
N TRP A 161 16.33 -8.93 -14.23
CA TRP A 161 15.50 -8.35 -13.17
C TRP A 161 14.18 -9.10 -12.95
N CYS A 162 13.82 -10.06 -13.79
CA CYS A 162 12.50 -10.69 -13.74
C CYS A 162 12.23 -11.57 -12.50
N ASP A 163 13.27 -11.84 -11.72
CA ASP A 163 13.15 -12.47 -10.40
C ASP A 163 12.52 -11.53 -9.36
N VAL A 164 12.71 -10.21 -9.52
CA VAL A 164 12.24 -9.17 -8.58
C VAL A 164 11.23 -8.20 -9.19
N VAL A 165 11.17 -8.11 -10.52
CA VAL A 165 10.20 -7.32 -11.29
C VAL A 165 9.24 -8.25 -12.03
N ASP A 166 7.98 -7.84 -12.16
CA ASP A 166 7.03 -8.54 -13.02
C ASP A 166 7.18 -8.15 -14.50
N CYS A 167 8.20 -8.72 -15.17
CA CYS A 167 8.49 -8.45 -16.58
C CYS A 167 7.37 -8.86 -17.55
N ARG A 168 6.45 -9.73 -17.13
CA ARG A 168 5.36 -10.21 -17.99
C ARG A 168 4.15 -9.28 -17.97
N ASP A 169 4.08 -8.40 -16.97
CA ASP A 169 2.94 -7.54 -16.70
C ASP A 169 1.61 -8.31 -16.82
N GLU A 170 1.49 -9.40 -16.05
CA GLU A 170 0.37 -10.34 -16.21
C GLU A 170 -0.99 -9.66 -15.95
N ASP A 171 -0.99 -8.61 -15.14
CA ASP A 171 -2.15 -7.80 -14.78
C ASP A 171 -2.34 -6.56 -15.68
N GLN A 172 -1.50 -6.37 -16.72
CA GLN A 172 -1.57 -5.26 -17.69
C GLN A 172 -1.61 -3.87 -17.02
N LEU A 173 -0.79 -3.69 -16.00
CA LEU A 173 -0.75 -2.47 -15.18
C LEU A 173 0.08 -1.36 -15.84
N GLY A 174 0.98 -1.72 -16.76
CA GLY A 174 1.95 -0.81 -17.32
C GLY A 174 3.09 -0.46 -16.34
N GLY A 175 4.12 0.19 -16.88
CA GLY A 175 5.29 0.62 -16.11
C GLY A 175 6.07 -0.54 -15.49
N VAL A 176 6.43 -0.39 -14.21
CA VAL A 176 7.26 -1.38 -13.49
C VAL A 176 6.59 -1.83 -12.19
N SER A 177 6.49 -3.15 -12.01
CA SER A 177 5.93 -3.79 -10.82
C SER A 177 7.00 -4.56 -10.05
N PHE A 178 7.32 -4.14 -8.83
CA PHE A 178 8.25 -4.85 -7.95
C PHE A 178 7.52 -5.91 -7.12
N ARG A 179 8.00 -7.16 -7.17
CA ARG A 179 7.42 -8.30 -6.46
C ARG A 179 7.62 -8.14 -4.94
N ALA A 180 6.60 -8.54 -4.18
CA ALA A 180 6.60 -8.47 -2.71
C ALA A 180 7.45 -9.58 -2.07
N ILE A 181 8.77 -9.45 -2.15
CA ILE A 181 9.73 -10.44 -1.63
C ILE A 181 10.09 -10.10 -0.18
N PRO A 182 9.76 -10.94 0.82
CA PRO A 182 9.98 -10.62 2.23
C PRO A 182 11.45 -10.35 2.57
N GLY A 183 11.69 -9.24 3.26
CA GLY A 183 13.02 -8.74 3.64
C GLY A 183 13.56 -7.66 2.70
N ASN A 184 13.02 -7.55 1.48
CA ASN A 184 13.46 -6.58 0.49
C ASN A 184 12.65 -5.27 0.60
N ALA A 185 13.16 -4.20 0.00
CA ALA A 185 12.51 -2.90 -0.03
C ALA A 185 12.57 -2.26 -1.43
N VAL A 186 11.61 -1.40 -1.70
CA VAL A 186 11.67 -0.44 -2.81
C VAL A 186 11.85 0.94 -2.23
N PHE A 187 12.85 1.68 -2.69
CA PHE A 187 13.09 3.07 -2.34
C PHE A 187 12.79 3.96 -3.54
N TRP A 188 12.22 5.15 -3.31
CA TRP A 188 12.14 6.18 -4.35
C TRP A 188 12.23 7.60 -3.80
N SER A 189 12.67 8.52 -4.66
CA SER A 189 12.68 9.96 -4.40
C SER A 189 11.39 10.61 -4.89
N ASN A 190 10.61 11.18 -3.98
CA ASN A 190 9.35 11.87 -4.27
C ASN A 190 9.55 13.26 -4.91
N VAL A 191 10.80 13.75 -4.90
CA VAL A 191 11.18 15.06 -5.44
C VAL A 191 12.29 14.95 -6.47
N TYR A 192 12.28 15.88 -7.42
CA TYR A 192 13.39 16.16 -8.31
C TYR A 192 14.53 16.86 -7.56
N PRO A 193 15.77 16.92 -8.12
CA PRO A 193 16.88 17.66 -7.52
C PRO A 193 16.60 19.16 -7.30
N ASN A 194 15.69 19.75 -8.07
CA ASN A 194 15.24 21.15 -7.90
C ASN A 194 14.19 21.32 -6.77
N GLY A 195 13.79 20.23 -6.10
CA GLY A 195 12.80 20.20 -5.02
C GLY A 195 11.33 20.11 -5.44
N SER A 196 11.01 20.14 -6.75
CA SER A 196 9.63 19.96 -7.22
C SER A 196 9.21 18.49 -7.13
N TYR A 197 7.90 18.23 -7.01
CA TYR A 197 7.37 16.88 -6.90
C TYR A 197 7.52 16.06 -8.18
N HIS A 198 7.78 14.76 -8.00
CA HIS A 198 8.03 13.85 -9.09
C HIS A 198 6.76 13.08 -9.50
N MET A 199 6.11 13.48 -10.60
CA MET A 199 4.88 12.83 -11.08
C MET A 199 5.09 11.34 -11.46
N GLY A 200 6.30 10.97 -11.90
CA GLY A 200 6.63 9.56 -12.15
C GLY A 200 6.67 8.64 -10.92
N THR A 201 6.43 9.15 -9.71
CA THR A 201 6.34 8.33 -8.48
C THR A 201 4.90 7.99 -8.10
N MET A 202 3.94 8.20 -9.01
CA MET A 202 2.61 7.62 -8.84
C MET A 202 2.79 6.11 -8.70
N HIS A 203 2.15 5.53 -7.69
CA HIS A 203 2.32 4.12 -7.41
C HIS A 203 1.09 3.50 -6.76
N ALA A 204 1.02 2.17 -6.82
CA ALA A 204 -0.06 1.38 -6.26
C ALA A 204 0.45 0.10 -5.59
N GLY A 205 -0.32 -0.39 -4.63
CA GLY A 205 -0.22 -1.75 -4.13
C GLY A 205 -1.16 -2.64 -4.90
N VAL A 206 -0.63 -3.48 -5.78
CA VAL A 206 -1.40 -4.41 -6.63
C VAL A 206 -2.22 -5.37 -5.76
N PRO A 207 -3.45 -5.75 -6.17
CA PRO A 207 -4.27 -6.68 -5.41
C PRO A 207 -3.54 -7.96 -4.98
N ILE A 208 -3.78 -8.42 -3.76
CA ILE A 208 -3.35 -9.74 -3.29
C ILE A 208 -4.28 -10.79 -3.90
N LYS A 209 -3.73 -11.77 -4.62
CA LYS A 209 -4.47 -12.87 -5.23
C LYS A 209 -4.62 -14.06 -4.29
N SER A 210 -3.57 -14.36 -3.52
CA SER A 210 -3.59 -15.40 -2.48
C SER A 210 -2.67 -15.05 -1.32
N GLY A 211 -3.05 -15.41 -0.10
CA GLY A 211 -2.28 -15.12 1.12
C GLY A 211 -2.51 -13.73 1.72
N THR A 212 -1.51 -13.20 2.40
CA THR A 212 -1.53 -11.91 3.09
C THR A 212 -0.17 -11.23 2.97
N LYS A 213 -0.18 -9.91 2.74
CA LYS A 213 1.02 -9.08 2.67
C LYS A 213 1.07 -8.14 3.86
N VAL A 214 2.26 -8.00 4.46
CA VAL A 214 2.56 -6.94 5.42
C VAL A 214 3.70 -6.09 4.85
N GLY A 215 3.44 -4.81 4.67
CA GLY A 215 4.41 -3.79 4.26
C GLY A 215 4.76 -2.85 5.41
N LEU A 216 5.94 -2.25 5.34
CA LEU A 216 6.35 -1.15 6.22
C LEU A 216 6.67 0.08 5.37
N ASN A 217 5.98 1.19 5.62
CA ASN A 217 6.32 2.49 5.04
C ASN A 217 7.31 3.21 5.95
N ILE A 218 8.39 3.70 5.35
CA ILE A 218 9.35 4.59 5.98
C ILE A 218 9.39 5.86 5.15
N TRP A 219 8.90 6.96 5.71
CA TRP A 219 8.86 8.25 5.04
C TRP A 219 9.88 9.21 5.63
N THR A 220 10.50 9.98 4.74
CA THR A 220 11.44 11.04 5.12
C THR A 220 10.82 12.38 4.76
N ARG A 221 10.76 13.30 5.72
CA ARG A 221 10.27 14.67 5.57
C ARG A 221 11.38 15.61 5.16
N ARG A 222 11.01 16.72 4.50
CA ARG A 222 11.96 17.77 4.11
C ARG A 222 12.57 18.46 5.33
N ASN A 223 11.76 18.76 6.32
CA ASN A 223 12.11 19.39 7.59
C ASN A 223 11.88 18.39 8.73
N PRO A 224 12.34 18.68 9.96
CA PRO A 224 12.03 17.87 11.12
C PRO A 224 10.52 17.58 11.20
N PHE A 225 10.17 16.31 11.34
CA PHE A 225 8.83 15.78 11.47
C PHE A 225 8.28 16.10 12.85
N ASP A 226 7.10 16.71 12.86
CA ASP A 226 6.31 16.92 14.07
C ASP A 226 4.98 16.19 13.94
N ALA A 227 4.78 15.16 14.77
CA ALA A 227 3.58 14.33 14.73
C ALA A 227 2.28 15.11 15.01
N GLU A 228 2.33 16.30 15.63
CA GLU A 228 1.13 17.12 15.86
C GLU A 228 0.71 17.91 14.62
N THR A 229 1.67 18.39 13.83
CA THR A 229 1.44 19.31 12.71
C THR A 229 1.55 18.63 11.35
N ASP A 230 2.37 17.59 11.24
CA ASP A 230 2.67 16.91 9.98
C ASP A 230 1.92 15.58 9.80
N ALA A 231 1.40 14.98 10.87
CA ALA A 231 0.74 13.70 10.77
C ALA A 231 -0.64 13.81 10.06
N PRO A 232 -1.04 12.80 9.27
CA PRO A 232 -2.33 12.76 8.59
C PRO A 232 -3.56 12.82 9.51
N TRP A 233 -3.41 12.52 10.81
CA TRP A 233 -4.44 12.62 11.86
C TRP A 233 -4.22 13.84 12.76
N SER A 234 -3.48 14.86 12.30
CA SER A 234 -3.57 16.18 12.93
C SER A 234 -5.05 16.59 12.93
N LYS A 235 -5.53 17.06 14.08
CA LYS A 235 -6.96 17.19 14.43
C LYS A 235 -7.83 17.96 13.43
N ASP A 236 -7.21 18.69 12.51
CA ASP A 236 -7.87 19.50 11.50
C ASP A 236 -8.15 18.75 10.18
N GLN A 237 -7.44 17.65 9.88
CA GLN A 237 -7.64 16.90 8.63
C GLN A 237 -8.80 15.92 8.69
N ASP A 238 -9.11 15.33 9.86
CA ASP A 238 -10.31 14.50 10.05
C ASP A 238 -11.59 15.32 9.84
N ALA A 239 -11.60 16.59 10.26
CA ALA A 239 -12.70 17.52 10.02
C ALA A 239 -12.83 17.94 8.54
N LYS A 240 -11.73 17.90 7.79
CA LYS A 240 -11.69 18.28 6.37
C LYS A 240 -12.09 17.11 5.46
N LEU A 241 -11.63 15.90 5.77
CA LEU A 241 -12.05 14.65 5.11
C LEU A 241 -13.54 14.37 5.35
N ALA A 242 -14.06 14.67 6.55
CA ALA A 242 -15.50 14.59 6.82
C ALA A 242 -16.30 15.57 5.95
N LYS A 243 -15.85 16.84 5.82
CA LYS A 243 -16.55 17.85 5.02
C LYS A 243 -16.46 17.62 3.51
N GLU A 244 -15.34 17.10 3.01
CA GLU A 244 -15.19 16.78 1.58
C GLU A 244 -16.04 15.54 1.21
N SER A 245 -16.29 14.62 2.15
CA SER A 245 -17.22 13.50 1.94
C SER A 245 -18.70 13.88 1.94
N GLU A 246 -19.06 15.03 2.53
CA GLU A 246 -20.43 15.58 2.52
C GLU A 246 -20.72 16.43 1.27
N ALA A 247 -19.70 16.88 0.54
CA ALA A 247 -19.83 17.83 -0.57
C ALA A 247 -20.04 17.20 -1.96
N GLU A 248 -20.03 15.87 -2.08
CA GLU A 248 -20.22 15.15 -3.36
C GLU A 248 -21.47 14.25 -3.41
N MET A 249 -22.56 14.64 -2.73
CA MET A 249 -23.88 14.10 -3.07
C MET A 249 -24.67 15.11 -3.92
N PRO A 250 -24.93 14.83 -5.20
CA PRO A 250 -25.90 15.62 -5.95
C PRO A 250 -27.28 15.41 -5.30
N THR A 251 -27.99 16.51 -5.06
CA THR A 251 -29.35 16.46 -4.53
C THR A 251 -30.28 15.79 -5.53
N ASP A 252 -31.23 14.99 -5.05
CA ASP A 252 -32.23 14.22 -5.84
C ASP A 252 -33.05 15.04 -6.87
N SER A 253 -32.89 16.36 -6.93
CA SER A 253 -33.52 17.23 -7.94
C SER A 253 -32.82 17.24 -9.30
N GLU A 254 -31.55 16.83 -9.42
CA GLU A 254 -30.81 16.87 -10.70
C GLU A 254 -30.89 15.56 -11.51
N ALA A 255 -31.21 14.43 -10.86
CA ALA A 255 -31.38 13.13 -11.53
C ALA A 255 -32.70 12.99 -12.31
N ALA A 256 -33.67 13.90 -12.12
CA ALA A 256 -35.00 13.82 -12.73
C ALA A 256 -35.13 14.48 -14.12
N SER A 257 -34.04 14.98 -14.71
CA SER A 257 -34.08 15.75 -15.97
C SER A 257 -33.46 15.04 -17.19
N ILE A 258 -33.02 13.77 -17.05
CA ILE A 258 -32.38 13.01 -18.13
C ILE A 258 -33.05 11.64 -18.37
N GLN A 259 -34.39 11.59 -18.23
CA GLN A 259 -35.20 10.50 -18.79
C GLN A 259 -36.47 11.09 -19.42
N GLY A 260 -36.35 11.48 -20.69
CA GLY A 260 -37.44 12.08 -21.44
C GLY A 260 -37.15 12.14 -22.94
N SER A 261 -36.97 10.99 -23.57
CA SER A 261 -37.39 10.77 -24.97
C SER A 261 -37.18 9.31 -25.36
N ASP A 262 -38.15 8.46 -25.04
CA ASP A 262 -38.33 7.20 -25.77
C ASP A 262 -39.76 7.07 -26.26
N ARG A 263 -39.84 6.53 -27.47
CA ARG A 263 -40.93 6.59 -28.43
C ARG A 263 -42.18 5.85 -27.96
N GLU A 264 -43.34 6.41 -28.28
CA GLU A 264 -44.63 5.70 -28.29
C GLU A 264 -44.55 4.44 -29.17
N PRO A 265 -45.17 3.35 -28.71
CA PRO A 265 -46.15 2.73 -29.58
C PRO A 265 -47.38 2.29 -28.79
N THR A 266 -48.57 2.55 -29.34
CA THR A 266 -49.65 1.56 -29.52
C THR A 266 -50.91 2.31 -29.93
N ASP A 267 -51.53 1.90 -31.03
CA ASP A 267 -52.95 1.57 -30.94
C ASP A 267 -53.39 0.71 -32.12
N GLU A 268 -54.01 -0.43 -31.81
CA GLU A 268 -55.23 -0.90 -32.48
C GLU A 268 -55.67 -2.23 -31.84
N SER A 269 -56.67 -2.15 -30.96
CA SER A 269 -57.58 -3.26 -30.70
C SER A 269 -59.00 -2.83 -31.07
N SER A 270 -59.55 -3.52 -32.07
CA SER A 270 -60.93 -3.49 -32.52
C SER A 270 -61.96 -3.73 -31.41
N ASN A 271 -63.03 -2.94 -31.39
CA ASN A 271 -64.29 -3.33 -30.73
C ASN A 271 -65.51 -2.67 -31.42
N LYS A 272 -66.08 -3.35 -32.43
CA LYS A 272 -67.52 -3.59 -32.71
C LYS A 272 -67.74 -4.10 -34.13
#